data_AF-A0A965CDT8-F1
#
_entry.id   AF-A0A965CDT8-F1
#
_cell.length_a   1.000
_cell.length_b   1.000
_cell.length_c   1.000
_cell.angle_alpha   90.00
_cell.angle_beta   90.00
_cell.angle_gamma   90.00
#
_symmetry.space_group_name_H-M   'P 1'
#
loop_
_entity.id
_entity.type
_entity.pdbx_description
1 polymer ?
#
loop_
_entity_poly.entity_id
_entity_poly.type
_entity_poly.pdbx_seq_one_letter_code
_entity_poly.pdbx_strand_id
1 'polypeptide(L)'
;MTRFTCRQCGTNDETLRYPSGKMTRCMDCQRYYNIGANAARLRKHQPHSPGVTMTHAEFVGWCRSTPRQCAACGLHETDLPKIGLVSTIGLQIAALGIDRISNSADYSLDNIQFCCFACNKAKGNVFDDNETRLVLGPRIGNCWTVRLGGSAAPGRPPVFARSALATP
;
A
#
# COMPACT_ATOMS: atom_id res chain seq x y z
N MET A 1 16.77 25.89 6.74
CA MET A 1 15.76 24.80 6.75
C MET A 1 16.40 23.57 7.34
N THR A 2 15.81 22.97 8.38
CA THR A 2 16.31 21.74 9.01
C THR A 2 16.16 20.58 8.03
N ARG A 3 17.26 19.91 7.70
CA ARG A 3 17.24 18.69 6.87
C ARG A 3 16.42 17.62 7.59
N PHE A 4 15.65 16.83 6.84
CA PHE A 4 14.93 15.69 7.38
C PHE A 4 15.92 14.66 7.94
N THR A 5 15.62 14.15 9.13
CA THR A 5 16.27 12.98 9.72
C THR A 5 15.19 12.09 10.32
N CYS A 6 15.08 10.86 9.85
CA CYS A 6 14.16 9.88 10.42
C CYS A 6 14.55 9.55 11.85
N ARG A 7 13.63 9.72 12.81
CA ARG A 7 13.89 9.43 14.24
C ARG A 7 14.13 7.96 14.57
N GLN A 8 13.85 7.03 13.64
CA GLN A 8 13.95 5.59 13.89
C GLN A 8 15.17 4.95 13.22
N CYS A 9 15.44 5.25 11.94
CA CYS A 9 16.58 4.67 11.23
C CYS A 9 17.69 5.68 10.90
N GLY A 10 17.53 6.95 11.29
CA GLY A 10 18.54 7.99 11.06
C GLY A 10 18.73 8.41 9.59
N THR A 11 17.96 7.88 8.63
CA THR A 11 18.10 8.30 7.23
C THR A 11 17.80 9.78 7.04
N ASN A 12 18.57 10.42 6.17
CA ASN A 12 18.37 11.80 5.72
C ASN A 12 17.85 11.88 4.27
N ASP A 13 17.42 10.75 3.71
CA ASP A 13 16.88 10.68 2.37
C ASP A 13 15.49 11.35 2.30
N GLU A 14 15.45 12.55 1.71
CA GLU A 14 14.23 13.34 1.55
C GLU A 14 13.21 12.66 0.62
N THR A 15 13.63 11.73 -0.25
CA THR A 15 12.68 10.97 -1.09
C THR A 15 11.81 10.01 -0.28
N LEU A 16 12.27 9.65 0.93
CA LEU A 16 11.54 8.80 1.87
C LEU A 16 10.72 9.60 2.88
N ARG A 17 10.63 10.92 2.74
CA ARG A 17 9.87 11.79 3.62
C ARG A 17 8.42 11.90 3.14
N TYR A 18 7.47 11.78 4.06
CA TYR A 18 6.07 12.06 3.73
C TYR A 18 5.88 13.52 3.29
N PRO A 19 5.14 13.79 2.20
CA PRO A 19 4.91 15.15 1.69
C PRO A 19 4.29 16.10 2.73
N SER A 20 3.53 15.58 3.69
CA SER A 20 2.93 16.40 4.75
C SER A 20 3.96 17.05 5.67
N GLY A 21 5.19 16.52 5.74
CA GLY A 21 6.24 16.99 6.64
C GLY A 21 5.99 16.74 8.13
N LYS A 22 4.79 16.26 8.52
CA LYS A 22 4.37 16.06 9.91
C LYS A 22 4.93 14.76 10.53
N MET A 23 5.33 13.80 9.71
CA MET A 23 5.81 12.51 10.16
C MET A 23 7.27 12.62 10.61
N THR A 24 7.57 12.09 11.80
CA THR A 24 8.94 12.03 12.35
C THR A 24 9.73 10.81 11.90
N ARG A 25 9.09 9.91 11.14
CA ARG A 25 9.66 8.68 10.57
C ARG A 25 9.61 8.76 9.05
N CYS A 26 10.58 8.12 8.38
CA CYS A 26 10.52 7.92 6.93
C CYS A 26 9.42 6.90 6.57
N MET A 27 9.07 6.84 5.29
CA MET A 27 8.05 5.92 4.76
C MET A 27 8.34 4.45 5.13
N ASP A 28 9.60 4.01 5.11
CA ASP A 28 9.97 2.61 5.39
C ASP A 28 9.74 2.27 6.86
N CYS A 29 10.25 3.10 7.78
CA CYS A 29 10.01 2.93 9.21
C CYS A 29 8.51 3.00 9.54
N GLN A 30 7.76 3.87 8.84
CA GLN A 30 6.32 3.94 9.02
C GLN A 30 5.61 2.68 8.51
N ARG A 31 6.05 2.06 7.41
CA ARG A 31 5.51 0.78 6.93
C ARG A 31 5.77 -0.34 7.94
N TYR A 32 6.99 -0.43 8.48
CA TYR A 32 7.31 -1.42 9.51
C TYR A 32 6.42 -1.27 10.75
N TYR A 33 6.24 -0.04 11.23
CA TYR A 33 5.30 0.26 12.31
C TYR A 33 3.87 -0.18 11.97
N ASN A 34 3.39 0.12 10.76
CA ASN A 34 2.05 -0.25 10.33
C ASN A 34 1.88 -1.79 10.25
N ILE A 35 2.92 -2.53 9.83
CA ILE A 35 2.91 -4.01 9.86
C ILE A 35 2.75 -4.49 11.30
N GLY A 36 3.57 -4.01 12.24
CA GLY A 36 3.50 -4.40 13.64
C GLY A 36 2.13 -4.09 14.26
N ALA A 37 1.56 -2.91 13.99
CA ALA A 37 0.23 -2.54 14.46
C ALA A 37 -0.88 -3.43 13.87
N ASN A 38 -0.76 -3.81 12.59
CA ASN A 38 -1.72 -4.70 11.94
C ASN A 38 -1.62 -6.16 12.43
N ALA A 39 -0.39 -6.63 12.69
CA ALA A 39 -0.09 -7.94 13.26
C ALA A 39 -0.61 -8.07 14.70
N ALA A 40 -0.52 -7.00 15.51
CA ALA A 40 -1.04 -7.01 16.87
C ALA A 40 -2.58 -6.99 16.96
N ARG A 41 -3.29 -6.67 15.87
CA ARG A 41 -4.75 -6.52 15.89
C ARG A 41 -5.46 -7.85 15.69
N LEU A 42 -6.17 -8.33 16.72
CA LEU A 42 -7.09 -9.47 16.61
C LEU A 42 -8.26 -9.13 15.68
N ARG A 43 -8.62 -10.06 14.78
CA ARG A 43 -9.74 -9.89 13.85
C ARG A 43 -10.85 -10.86 14.21
N LYS A 44 -12.10 -10.37 14.24
CA LYS A 44 -13.30 -11.13 14.64
C LYS A 44 -13.46 -12.48 13.94
N HIS A 45 -12.96 -12.61 12.72
CA HIS A 45 -13.12 -13.81 11.88
C HIS A 45 -11.80 -14.52 11.57
N GLN A 46 -10.70 -14.20 12.27
CA GLN A 46 -9.45 -14.92 12.12
C GLN A 46 -9.03 -15.51 13.47
N PRO A 47 -8.71 -16.81 13.52
CA PRO A 47 -8.35 -17.49 14.76
C PRO A 47 -6.99 -17.01 15.31
N HIS A 48 -6.12 -16.51 14.43
CA HIS A 48 -4.85 -15.90 14.80
C HIS A 48 -4.61 -14.62 14.02
N SER A 49 -3.84 -13.71 14.60
CA SER A 49 -3.23 -12.61 13.85
C SER A 49 -1.88 -13.07 13.28
N PRO A 50 -1.46 -12.55 12.12
CA PRO A 50 -0.13 -12.85 11.61
C PRO A 50 0.95 -12.27 12.53
N GLY A 51 2.02 -13.03 12.75
CA GLY A 51 3.24 -12.57 13.37
C GLY A 51 4.09 -11.68 12.46
N VAL A 52 5.14 -11.11 13.03
CA VAL A 52 6.22 -10.39 12.31
C VAL A 52 7.53 -11.08 12.67
N THR A 53 8.14 -11.74 11.68
CA THR A 53 9.32 -12.57 11.89
C THR A 53 10.64 -11.86 11.56
N MET A 54 10.57 -10.77 10.81
CA MET A 54 11.73 -9.94 10.45
C MET A 54 11.96 -8.82 11.46
N THR A 55 13.21 -8.42 11.63
CA THR A 55 13.59 -7.23 12.38
C THR A 55 13.32 -5.96 11.57
N HIS A 56 13.31 -4.83 12.27
CA HIS A 56 13.22 -3.51 11.64
C HIS A 56 14.37 -3.26 10.63
N ALA A 57 15.60 -3.66 10.98
CA ALA A 57 16.76 -3.44 10.13
C ALA A 57 16.67 -4.26 8.83
N GLU A 58 16.27 -5.52 8.92
CA GLU A 58 16.02 -6.40 7.77
C GLU A 58 14.93 -5.83 6.86
N PHE A 59 13.80 -5.41 7.43
CA PHE A 59 12.70 -4.82 6.66
C PHE A 59 13.13 -3.54 5.93
N VAL A 60 13.86 -2.65 6.59
CA VAL A 60 14.38 -1.42 5.97
C VAL A 60 15.40 -1.74 4.88
N GLY A 61 16.26 -2.74 5.10
CA GLY A 61 17.17 -3.26 4.08
C GLY A 61 16.41 -3.74 2.84
N TRP A 62 15.40 -4.58 3.04
CA TRP A 62 14.52 -5.09 1.99
C TRP A 62 13.80 -3.97 1.22
N CYS A 63 13.25 -2.96 1.92
CA CYS A 63 12.60 -1.82 1.26
C CYS A 63 13.55 -1.02 0.36
N ARG A 64 14.86 -1.02 0.65
CA ARG A 64 15.88 -0.29 -0.12
C ARG A 64 16.42 -1.10 -1.29
N SER A 65 16.44 -2.43 -1.18
CA SER A 65 16.86 -3.32 -2.27
C SER A 65 15.72 -3.67 -3.24
N THR A 66 14.47 -3.45 -2.84
CA THR A 66 13.29 -3.82 -3.63
C THR A 66 12.77 -2.63 -4.46
N PRO A 67 12.50 -2.80 -5.76
CA PRO A 67 11.86 -1.77 -6.57
C PRO A 67 10.55 -1.28 -5.94
N ARG A 68 10.37 0.04 -5.83
CA ARG A 68 9.18 0.66 -5.23
C ARG A 68 8.02 0.69 -6.21
N GLN A 69 7.54 -0.51 -6.51
CA GLN A 69 6.50 -0.76 -7.49
C GLN A 69 5.50 -1.76 -6.92
N CYS A 70 4.20 -1.53 -7.17
CA CYS A 70 3.17 -2.50 -6.82
C CYS A 70 3.39 -3.81 -7.59
N ALA A 71 3.58 -4.89 -6.85
CA ALA A 71 3.86 -6.20 -7.41
C ALA A 71 2.71 -6.79 -8.25
N ALA A 72 1.48 -6.29 -8.06
CA ALA A 72 0.31 -6.72 -8.82
C ALA A 72 0.02 -5.85 -10.06
N CYS A 73 -0.05 -4.52 -9.90
CA CYS A 73 -0.47 -3.63 -11.00
C CYS A 73 0.65 -2.80 -11.64
N GLY A 74 1.90 -2.94 -11.18
CA GLY A 74 3.04 -2.22 -11.74
C GLY A 74 3.09 -0.72 -11.42
N LEU A 75 2.16 -0.20 -10.60
CA LEU A 75 2.16 1.22 -10.21
C LEU A 75 3.43 1.57 -9.40
N HIS A 76 4.18 2.56 -9.85
CA HIS A 76 5.33 3.09 -9.11
C HIS A 76 4.89 3.97 -7.94
N GLU A 77 5.65 3.91 -6.84
CA GLU A 77 5.38 4.71 -5.65
C GLU A 77 5.36 6.23 -5.95
N THR A 78 6.21 6.68 -6.87
CA THR A 78 6.30 8.08 -7.31
C THR A 78 5.04 8.58 -8.02
N ASP A 79 4.17 7.69 -8.49
CA ASP A 79 2.93 8.05 -9.17
C ASP A 79 1.71 8.11 -8.23
N LEU A 80 1.83 7.62 -6.98
CA LEU A 80 0.74 7.61 -6.01
C LEU A 80 0.08 8.99 -5.80
N PRO A 81 0.83 10.11 -5.70
CA PRO A 81 0.20 11.42 -5.54
C PRO A 81 -0.69 11.83 -6.72
N LYS A 82 -0.45 11.29 -7.92
CA LYS A 82 -1.13 11.67 -9.16
C LYS A 82 -2.45 10.93 -9.37
N ILE A 83 -2.62 9.75 -8.78
CA ILE A 83 -3.78 8.88 -9.07
C ILE A 83 -4.97 9.06 -8.10
N GLY A 84 -4.82 9.92 -7.08
CA GLY A 84 -5.91 10.30 -6.17
C GLY A 84 -6.38 9.19 -5.22
N LEU A 85 -5.54 8.20 -4.90
CA LEU A 85 -5.89 7.19 -3.90
C LEU A 85 -5.96 7.79 -2.50
N VAL A 86 -7.02 7.45 -1.77
CA VAL A 86 -7.25 7.84 -0.38
C VAL A 86 -7.39 6.62 0.52
N SER A 87 -6.89 6.74 1.74
CA SER A 87 -7.05 5.75 2.81
C SER A 87 -8.48 5.69 3.32
N THR A 88 -8.77 4.71 4.19
CA THR A 88 -10.08 4.59 4.86
C THR A 88 -10.44 5.79 5.73
N ILE A 89 -9.46 6.59 6.17
CA ILE A 89 -9.66 7.81 6.95
C ILE A 89 -9.63 9.08 6.07
N GLY A 90 -9.70 8.93 4.75
CA GLY A 90 -9.77 10.06 3.81
C GLY A 90 -8.44 10.77 3.54
N LEU A 91 -7.32 10.32 4.12
CA LEU A 91 -5.99 10.89 3.82
C LEU A 91 -5.44 10.33 2.51
N GLN A 92 -4.81 11.20 1.71
CA GLN A 92 -4.12 10.81 0.48
C GLN A 92 -3.00 9.78 0.77
N ILE A 93 -2.93 8.74 -0.05
CA ILE A 93 -1.89 7.72 0.03
C ILE A 93 -0.63 8.26 -0.66
N ALA A 94 0.46 8.41 0.10
CA ALA A 94 1.74 8.90 -0.40
C ALA A 94 2.81 7.80 -0.55
N ALA A 95 2.49 6.57 -0.17
CA ALA A 95 3.43 5.45 -0.12
C ALA A 95 2.70 4.12 -0.40
N LEU A 96 3.36 3.18 -1.08
CA LEU A 96 2.88 1.81 -1.23
C LEU A 96 2.77 1.16 0.15
N GLY A 97 1.81 0.25 0.29
CA GLY A 97 1.67 -0.59 1.47
C GLY A 97 2.50 -1.87 1.33
N ILE A 98 2.38 -2.72 2.35
CA ILE A 98 2.92 -4.08 2.33
C ILE A 98 1.75 -5.04 2.29
N ASP A 99 1.74 -5.91 1.29
CA ASP A 99 0.85 -7.06 1.20
C ASP A 99 1.61 -8.34 1.57
N ARG A 100 0.88 -9.31 2.11
CA ARG A 100 1.43 -10.65 2.33
C ARG A 100 1.13 -11.50 1.11
N ILE A 101 2.12 -12.14 0.51
CA ILE A 101 1.90 -13.00 -0.68
C ILE A 101 0.86 -14.06 -0.34
N SER A 102 1.11 -14.86 0.70
CA SER A 102 0.14 -15.74 1.33
C SER A 102 -0.53 -15.06 2.53
N ASN A 103 -1.86 -15.00 2.50
CA ASN A 103 -2.68 -14.44 3.59
C ASN A 103 -2.73 -15.34 4.85
N SER A 104 -2.37 -16.61 4.74
CA SER A 104 -2.32 -17.56 5.87
C SER A 104 -0.96 -17.57 6.58
N ALA A 105 0.08 -16.97 5.99
CA ALA A 105 1.41 -16.90 6.58
C ALA A 105 1.67 -15.55 7.28
N ASP A 106 2.72 -15.52 8.08
CA ASP A 106 3.18 -14.35 8.81
C ASP A 106 3.83 -13.32 7.90
N TYR A 107 4.07 -12.12 8.43
CA TYR A 107 4.99 -11.20 7.78
C TYR A 107 6.42 -11.76 7.93
N SER A 108 7.01 -12.20 6.83
CA SER A 108 8.43 -12.56 6.65
C SER A 108 8.96 -11.92 5.37
N LEU A 109 10.28 -11.80 5.20
CA LEU A 109 10.84 -11.22 3.97
C LEU A 109 10.42 -11.97 2.69
N ASP A 110 10.23 -13.29 2.80
CA ASP A 110 9.80 -14.15 1.68
C ASP A 110 8.29 -14.14 1.43
N ASN A 111 7.50 -13.58 2.36
CA ASN A 111 6.04 -13.52 2.27
C ASN A 111 5.52 -12.10 2.18
N ILE A 112 6.35 -11.10 1.85
CA ILE A 112 5.91 -9.71 1.69
C ILE A 112 6.24 -9.16 0.31
N GLN A 113 5.42 -8.21 -0.13
CA GLN A 113 5.65 -7.45 -1.35
C GLN A 113 5.09 -6.03 -1.24
N PHE A 114 5.66 -5.11 -2.02
CA PHE A 114 5.05 -3.79 -2.18
C PHE A 114 3.74 -3.91 -2.93
N CYS A 115 2.69 -3.30 -2.40
CA CYS A 115 1.37 -3.33 -3.00
C CYS A 115 0.64 -2.01 -2.81
N CYS A 116 0.02 -1.49 -3.86
CA CYS A 116 -0.78 -0.27 -3.76
C CYS A 116 -2.06 -0.53 -2.98
N PHE A 117 -2.64 0.53 -2.39
CA PHE A 117 -3.82 0.40 -1.55
C PHE A 117 -5.00 -0.26 -2.29
N ALA A 118 -5.19 0.04 -3.57
CA ALA A 118 -6.27 -0.54 -4.38
C ALA A 118 -6.12 -2.07 -4.57
N CYS A 119 -4.93 -2.54 -4.98
CA CYS A 119 -4.69 -3.98 -5.18
C CYS A 119 -4.77 -4.75 -3.86
N ASN A 120 -4.19 -4.24 -2.78
CA ASN A 120 -4.25 -4.88 -1.47
C ASN A 120 -5.71 -4.99 -0.98
N LYS A 121 -6.52 -3.95 -1.20
CA LYS A 121 -7.95 -3.98 -0.88
C LYS A 121 -8.76 -4.91 -1.76
N ALA A 122 -8.46 -4.97 -3.07
CA ALA A 122 -9.12 -5.86 -4.01
C ALA A 122 -8.84 -7.34 -3.68
N LYS A 123 -7.58 -7.68 -3.37
CA LYS A 123 -7.17 -9.02 -2.92
C LYS A 123 -7.90 -9.43 -1.65
N GLY A 124 -7.86 -8.57 -0.63
CA GLY A 124 -8.46 -8.85 0.66
C GLY A 124 -7.97 -10.21 1.22
N ASN A 125 -8.92 -11.01 1.71
CA ASN A 125 -8.70 -12.42 2.06
C ASN A 125 -9.42 -13.37 1.09
N VAL A 126 -9.85 -12.87 -0.07
CA VAL A 126 -10.71 -13.60 -1.02
C VAL A 126 -9.86 -14.22 -2.12
N PHE A 127 -8.94 -13.43 -2.69
CA PHE A 127 -8.07 -13.88 -3.77
C PHE A 127 -6.68 -14.22 -3.26
N ASP A 128 -6.05 -15.19 -3.91
CA ASP A 128 -4.62 -15.46 -3.69
C ASP A 128 -3.72 -14.48 -4.46
N ASP A 129 -2.41 -14.63 -4.29
CA ASP A 129 -1.43 -13.77 -4.97
C ASP A 129 -1.43 -13.94 -6.49
N ASN A 130 -1.61 -15.16 -6.99
CA ASN A 130 -1.61 -15.43 -8.43
C ASN A 130 -2.84 -14.81 -9.11
N GLU A 131 -4.03 -15.02 -8.55
CA GLU A 131 -5.26 -14.38 -9.04
C GLU A 131 -5.11 -12.85 -9.02
N THR A 132 -4.54 -12.31 -7.94
CA THR A 132 -4.34 -10.87 -7.81
C THR A 132 -3.33 -10.35 -8.84
N ARG A 133 -2.20 -11.01 -9.06
CA ARG A 133 -1.13 -10.54 -9.94
C ARG A 133 -1.39 -10.81 -11.42
N LEU A 134 -2.03 -11.92 -11.74
CA LEU A 134 -2.23 -12.36 -13.13
C LEU A 134 -3.58 -11.88 -13.70
N VAL A 135 -4.59 -11.68 -12.85
CA VAL A 135 -5.94 -11.32 -13.30
C VAL A 135 -6.32 -9.90 -12.89
N LEU A 136 -6.33 -9.59 -11.58
CA LEU A 136 -6.83 -8.30 -11.09
C LEU A 136 -5.85 -7.14 -11.35
N GLY A 137 -4.59 -7.37 -11.06
CA GLY A 137 -3.48 -6.41 -11.10
C GLY A 137 -3.33 -5.73 -12.46
N PRO A 138 -3.27 -6.47 -13.58
CA PRO A 138 -3.17 -5.88 -14.91
C PRO A 138 -4.36 -4.97 -15.27
N ARG A 139 -5.58 -5.32 -14.82
CA ARG A 139 -6.78 -4.50 -15.08
C ARG A 139 -6.77 -3.22 -14.27
N ILE A 140 -6.36 -3.30 -13.00
CA ILE A 140 -6.13 -2.13 -12.16
C ILE A 140 -5.01 -1.25 -12.76
N GLY A 141 -3.94 -1.86 -13.25
CA GLY A 141 -2.82 -1.19 -13.92
C GLY A 141 -3.26 -0.39 -15.15
N ASN A 142 -4.09 -0.99 -16.01
CA ASN A 142 -4.67 -0.28 -17.16
C ASN A 142 -5.45 0.97 -16.75
N CYS A 143 -6.22 0.92 -15.66
CA CYS A 143 -6.90 2.10 -15.14
C CYS A 143 -5.91 3.20 -14.70
N TRP A 144 -4.77 2.83 -14.13
CA TRP A 144 -3.72 3.80 -13.77
C TRP A 144 -3.06 4.41 -14.98
N THR A 145 -2.73 3.61 -16.00
CA THR A 145 -2.16 4.10 -17.26
C THR A 145 -3.04 5.18 -17.90
N VAL A 146 -4.37 4.95 -17.97
CA VAL A 146 -5.31 5.93 -18.52
C VAL A 146 -5.34 7.23 -17.70
N ARG A 147 -5.31 7.13 -16.36
CA ARG A 147 -5.32 8.31 -15.47
C ARG A 147 -4.02 9.10 -15.54
N LEU A 148 -2.88 8.41 -15.57
CA LEU A 148 -1.56 9.02 -15.63
C LEU A 148 -1.27 9.63 -17.01
N GLY A 149 -1.84 9.06 -18.09
CA GLY A 149 -1.73 9.58 -19.45
C GLY A 149 -2.59 10.82 -19.75
N GLY A 150 -3.31 11.37 -18.76
CA GLY A 150 -4.05 12.63 -18.90
C GLY A 150 -5.42 12.54 -19.58
N SER A 151 -5.93 11.34 -19.88
CA SER A 151 -7.26 11.19 -20.51
C SER A 151 -8.42 11.13 -19.50
N ALA A 152 -8.14 11.07 -18.20
CA ALA A 152 -9.15 11.20 -17.16
C ALA A 152 -8.73 12.32 -16.22
N ALA A 153 -9.52 13.40 -16.19
CA ALA A 153 -9.36 14.46 -15.19
C ALA A 153 -9.30 13.84 -13.78
N PRO A 154 -8.61 14.48 -12.81
CA PRO A 154 -8.67 14.11 -11.40
C PRO A 154 -10.04 14.45 -10.78
N GLY A 155 -11.13 14.15 -11.48
CA GLY A 155 -12.44 14.00 -10.89
C GLY A 155 -12.53 12.59 -10.33
N ARG A 156 -12.83 12.49 -9.04
CA ARG A 156 -13.38 11.26 -8.46
C ARG A 156 -14.40 10.72 -9.47
N PRO A 157 -14.27 9.51 -10.05
CA PRO A 157 -15.39 8.94 -10.78
C PRO A 157 -16.58 9.00 -9.81
N PRO A 158 -17.78 9.39 -10.28
CA PRO A 158 -18.94 9.49 -9.41
C PRO A 158 -18.99 8.19 -8.63
N VAL A 159 -19.00 8.30 -7.29
CA VAL A 159 -19.47 7.21 -6.44
C VAL A 159 -20.80 6.87 -7.08
N PHE A 160 -20.93 5.70 -7.72
CA PHE A 160 -22.16 5.29 -8.37
C PHE A 160 -23.26 5.63 -7.38
N ALA A 161 -24.05 6.68 -7.69
CA ALA A 161 -25.19 7.03 -6.88
C ALA A 161 -25.94 5.72 -6.76
N ARG A 162 -26.23 5.27 -5.54
CA ARG A 162 -27.06 4.08 -5.32
C ARG A 162 -28.26 4.28 -6.23
N SER A 163 -28.30 3.55 -7.34
CA SER A 163 -29.46 3.54 -8.20
C SER A 163 -30.51 2.95 -7.27
N ALA A 164 -31.45 3.80 -6.84
CA ALA A 164 -32.65 3.32 -6.21
C ALA A 164 -33.26 2.41 -7.26
N LEU A 165 -33.02 1.11 -7.11
CA LEU A 165 -33.76 0.09 -7.83
C LEU A 165 -35.21 0.37 -7.45
N ALA A 166 -35.95 0.98 -8.38
CA ALA A 166 -37.38 0.93 -8.37
C ALA A 166 -37.73 -0.56 -8.43
N THR A 167 -38.19 -1.08 -7.31
CA THR A 167 -38.84 -2.38 -7.23
C THR A 167 -40.05 -2.38 -8.19
N PRO A 168 -40.33 -3.48 -8.91
CA PRO A 168 -41.45 -3.57 -9.83
C PRO A 168 -42.81 -3.28 -9.18
#